data_AF-A0A7R6V7V9-F1
#
_entry.id   AF-A0A7R6V7V9-F1
#
_cell.length_a   1.000
_cell.length_b   1.000
_cell.length_c   1.000
_cell.angle_alpha   90.00
_cell.angle_beta   90.00
_cell.angle_gamma   90.00
#
_symmetry.space_group_name_H-M   'P 1'
#
loop_
_entity.id
_entity.type
_entity.pdbx_description
1 polymer ?
#
loop_
_entity_poly.entity_id
_entity_poly.type
_entity_poly.pdbx_seq_one_letter_code
_entity_poly.pdbx_strand_id
1 'polypeptide(L)' 'MQVAKKVSDLQKIVPIDLIVHTQPMYKKFVELQSSFSKKILNEGIVLWDKMSLRNG' A
#
# COMPACT_ATOMS: atom_id res chain seq x y z
N MET A 1 15.97 4.97 -5.30
CA MET A 1 14.82 4.07 -5.58
C MET A 1 13.94 4.68 -6.68
N GLN A 2 13.64 3.93 -7.75
CA GLN A 2 12.86 4.45 -8.89
C GLN A 2 11.37 4.69 -8.58
N VAL A 3 10.77 3.85 -7.72
CA VAL A 3 9.36 3.97 -7.32
C VAL A 3 9.11 5.24 -6.51
N ALA A 4 9.97 5.53 -5.54
CA ALA A 4 9.86 6.74 -4.73
C ALA A 4 9.85 8.02 -5.59
N LYS A 5 10.72 8.09 -6.62
CA LYS A 5 10.76 9.23 -7.54
C LYS A 5 9.44 9.43 -8.29
N LYS A 6 8.85 8.35 -8.81
CA LYS A 6 7.55 8.41 -9.51
C LYS A 6 6.42 8.89 -8.58
N VAL A 7 6.41 8.43 -7.33
CA VAL A 7 5.42 8.89 -6.34
C VAL A 7 5.64 10.37 -5.99
N SER A 8 6.89 10.81 -5.86
CA SER A 8 7.21 12.22 -5.61
C SER A 8 6.76 13.17 -6.71
N ASP A 9 6.73 12.73 -7.97
CA ASP A 9 6.19 13.54 -9.05
C ASP A 9 4.65 13.66 -8.95
N LEU A 10 3.95 12.62 -8.50
CA LEU A 10 2.51 12.67 -8.22
C LEU A 10 2.17 13.56 -7.02
N GLN A 11 3.03 13.56 -5.99
CA GLN A 11 2.88 14.41 -4.80
C GLN A 11 2.84 15.91 -5.12
N LYS A 12 3.40 16.32 -6.27
CA LYS A 12 3.33 17.73 -6.74
C LYS A 12 1.94 18.12 -7.26
N ILE A 13 1.12 17.14 -7.63
CA ILE A 13 -0.20 17.34 -8.22
C ILE A 13 -1.28 17.13 -7.15
N VAL A 14 -1.12 16.11 -6.31
CA VAL A 14 -2.05 15.74 -5.24
C VAL A 14 -1.28 15.39 -3.96
N PRO A 15 -1.74 15.79 -2.77
CA PRO A 15 -1.09 15.38 -1.53
C PRO A 15 -1.23 13.87 -1.35
N ILE A 16 -0.11 13.16 -1.20
CA ILE A 16 -0.08 11.71 -1.01
C ILE A 16 0.84 11.40 0.17
N ASP A 17 0.30 10.71 1.18
CA ASP A 17 1.09 10.08 2.23
C ASP A 17 1.49 8.66 1.80
N LEU A 18 2.80 8.39 1.74
CA LEU A 18 3.33 7.09 1.32
C LEU A 18 3.78 6.28 2.54
N ILE A 19 3.13 5.14 2.77
CA ILE A 19 3.53 4.15 3.77
C ILE A 19 4.15 2.96 3.05
N VAL A 20 5.40 2.63 3.37
CA VAL A 20 6.14 1.50 2.78
C VAL A 20 6.39 0.43 3.82
N HIS A 21 6.15 -0.83 3.47
CA HIS A 21 6.39 -1.99 4.31
C HIS A 21 7.24 -3.02 3.58
N THR A 22 8.17 -3.65 4.28
CA THR A 22 8.71 -4.95 3.87
C THR A 22 7.64 -6.04 4.06
N GLN A 23 7.81 -7.21 3.46
CA GLN A 23 6.87 -8.32 3.67
C GLN A 23 6.66 -8.68 5.16
N PRO A 24 7.71 -8.81 6.00
CA PRO A 24 7.52 -9.06 7.43
C PRO A 24 6.77 -7.93 8.15
N MET A 25 7.02 -6.67 7.77
CA MET A 25 6.30 -5.53 8.34
C MET A 25 4.82 -5.55 7.96
N TYR A 26 4.49 -5.89 6.70
CA TYR A 26 3.11 -6.01 6.26
C TYR A 26 2.38 -7.13 6.98
N LYS A 27 3.00 -8.30 7.15
CA LYS A 27 2.42 -9.40 7.94
C LYS A 27 2.06 -8.94 9.35
N LYS A 28 3.00 -8.27 10.03
CA LYS A 28 2.75 -7.71 11.36
C LYS A 28 1.66 -6.63 11.36
N PHE A 29 1.60 -5.79 10.33
CA PHE A 29 0.56 -4.78 10.17
C PHE A 29 -0.85 -5.40 10.10
N VAL A 30 -1.00 -6.52 9.38
CA VAL A 30 -2.25 -7.28 9.31
C VAL A 30 -2.57 -7.95 10.65
N GLU A 31 -1.59 -8.58 11.29
CA GLU A 31 -1.74 -9.28 12.58
C GLU A 31 -2.13 -8.34 13.73
N LEU A 32 -1.66 -7.10 13.71
CA LEU A 32 -1.92 -6.11 14.77
C LEU A 32 -3.40 -5.77 14.93
N GLN A 33 -4.23 -5.96 13.89
CA GLN A 33 -5.69 -5.75 13.95
C GLN A 33 -6.09 -4.40 14.57
N SER A 34 -5.26 -3.37 14.35
CA SER A 34 -5.49 -2.02 14.85
C SER A 34 -6.67 -1.39 14.10
N SER A 35 -7.25 -0.33 14.68
CA SER A 35 -8.29 0.45 14.01
C SER A 35 -7.84 0.94 12.63
N PHE A 36 -6.58 1.38 12.53
CA PHE A 36 -5.99 1.79 11.27
C PHE A 36 -5.82 0.62 10.28
N SER A 37 -5.25 -0.51 10.71
CA SER A 37 -5.04 -1.63 9.77
C SER A 37 -6.35 -2.24 9.30
N LYS A 38 -7.35 -2.37 10.18
CA LYS A 38 -8.71 -2.81 9.80
C LYS A 38 -9.35 -1.89 8.78
N LYS A 39 -9.26 -0.57 8.97
CA LYS A 39 -9.82 0.40 8.04
C LYS A 39 -9.18 0.28 6.65
N ILE A 40 -7.86 0.25 6.59
CA ILE A 40 -7.13 0.13 5.32
C ILE A 40 -7.44 -1.19 4.61
N LEU A 41 -7.54 -2.31 5.34
CA LEU A 41 -7.81 -3.62 4.74
C LEU A 41 -9.25 -3.78 4.24
N ASN A 42 -10.23 -3.13 4.89
CA ASN A 42 -11.64 -3.30 4.54
C ASN A 42 -12.15 -2.24 3.55
N GLU A 43 -11.60 -1.02 3.59
CA GLU A 43 -12.07 0.11 2.78
C GLU A 43 -11.07 0.52 1.68
N GLY A 44 -9.84 -0.03 1.72
CA GLY A 44 -8.80 0.29 0.75
C GLY A 44 -9.06 -0.29 -0.63
N ILE A 45 -8.56 0.39 -1.66
CA ILE A 45 -8.62 -0.06 -3.05
C ILE A 45 -7.26 -0.64 -3.46
N VAL A 46 -7.26 -1.87 -3.98
CA VAL A 46 -6.06 -2.49 -4.53
C VAL A 46 -5.78 -1.89 -5.91
N LEU A 47 -4.74 -1.06 -6.01
CA LEU A 47 -4.32 -0.45 -7.28
C LEU A 47 -3.49 -1.42 -8.14
N TRP A 48 -2.74 -2.32 -7.50
CA TRP A 48 -1.90 -3.30 -8.18
C TRP A 48 -1.54 -4.45 -7.22
N ASP A 49 -1.79 -5.69 -7.63
CA ASP A 49 -1.28 -6.88 -6.96
C ASP A 49 -0.85 -7.92 -8.00
N LYS A 50 0.34 -8.50 -7.78
CA LYS A 50 0.95 -9.51 -8.63
C LYS A 50 0.15 -10.82 -8.64
N MET A 51 -0.65 -11.11 -7.61
CA MET A 51 -1.52 -12.30 -7.58
C MET A 51 -2.79 -12.16 -8.42
N SER A 52 -3.33 -10.96 -8.60
CA SER A 52 -4.56 -10.75 -9.40
C SER A 52 -4.39 -11.09 -10.88
N LEU A 53 -3.15 -11.07 -11.39
CA LEU A 53 -2.79 -11.34 -12.79
C LEU A 53 -2.57 -12.83 -13.09
N ARG A 54 -2.77 -13.74 -12.11
CA ARG A 54 -2.60 -15.20 -12.30
C ARG A 54 -3.92 -15.95 -12.52
N ASN A 55 -5.05 -15.29 -12.35
CA ASN A 55 -6.39 -15.85 -12.58
C ASN A 55 -7.01 -15.34 -13.89
N GLY A 56 -6.18 -15.17 -14.93
CA GLY A 56 -6.57 -14.82 -16.30
C GLY A 56 -6.01 -15.82 -17.28
#